data_AF-A0A5N5QDN6-F1
#
_entry.id   AF-A0A5N5QDN6-F1
#
_cell.length_a   1.000
_cell.length_b   1.000
_cell.length_c   1.000
_cell.angle_alpha   90.00
_cell.angle_beta   90.00
_cell.angle_gamma   90.00
#
_symmetry.space_group_name_H-M   'P 1'
#
loop_
_entity.id
_entity.type
_entity.pdbx_description
1 polymer ?
#
loop_
_entity_poly.entity_id
_entity_poly.type
_entity_poly.pdbx_seq_one_letter_code
_entity_poly.pdbx_strand_id
1 'polypeptide(L)'
;MHFTNLLAFAGASILGLSGVQAYSNFGATCQGSVLKGSTLQSTCRNRAGTYGTVYLDLNSCVVNTNGFLGCQSNGRYFQSCNNCGISGTTLRCLCNPGPHDTSLDLNRCVGNQDGQLVC
;
A
#
# COMPACT_ATOMS: atom_id res chain seq x y z
N MET A 1 -15.82 59.59 -17.32
CA MET A 1 -16.05 58.41 -16.45
C MET A 1 -16.71 57.32 -17.29
N HIS A 2 -15.96 56.36 -17.82
CA HIS A 2 -16.48 55.02 -18.03
C HIS A 2 -15.31 54.03 -17.99
N PHE A 3 -15.34 53.19 -16.97
CA PHE A 3 -14.32 52.19 -16.66
C PHE A 3 -14.73 50.83 -17.24
N THR A 4 -13.70 50.06 -17.63
CA THR A 4 -13.53 48.58 -17.58
C THR A 4 -14.50 47.65 -18.32
N ASN A 5 -13.93 46.75 -19.13
CA ASN A 5 -13.78 45.33 -18.77
C ASN A 5 -12.93 44.56 -19.80
N LEU A 6 -11.69 44.23 -19.42
CA LEU A 6 -10.85 43.26 -20.13
C LEU A 6 -11.07 41.89 -19.48
N LEU A 7 -11.73 40.97 -20.19
CA LEU A 7 -11.87 39.57 -19.78
C LEU A 7 -10.54 38.85 -20.03
N ALA A 8 -9.76 38.64 -18.97
CA ALA A 8 -8.60 37.76 -19.01
C ALA A 8 -9.06 36.31 -18.83
N PHE A 9 -9.06 35.53 -19.91
CA PHE A 9 -9.17 34.07 -19.82
C PHE A 9 -7.82 33.50 -19.36
N ALA A 10 -7.66 33.31 -18.04
CA ALA A 10 -6.57 32.53 -17.51
C ALA A 10 -6.85 31.04 -17.73
N GLY A 11 -6.23 30.46 -18.77
CA GLY A 11 -6.20 29.02 -18.98
C GLY A 11 -5.34 28.36 -17.90
N ALA A 12 -5.98 27.75 -16.90
CA ALA A 12 -5.29 26.92 -15.92
C ALA A 12 -5.02 25.54 -16.54
N SER A 13 -3.80 25.33 -17.02
CA SER A 13 -3.30 24.00 -17.38
C SER A 13 -3.21 23.16 -16.11
N ILE A 14 -4.10 22.18 -16.00
CA ILE A 14 -4.13 21.23 -14.89
C ILE A 14 -2.95 20.26 -15.09
N LEU A 15 -1.86 20.48 -14.35
CA LEU A 15 -0.79 19.50 -14.24
C LEU A 15 -1.37 18.26 -13.55
N GLY A 16 -1.49 17.17 -14.30
CA GLY A 16 -1.88 15.86 -13.78
C GLY A 16 -0.85 15.41 -12.75
N LEU A 17 -1.16 15.62 -11.47
CA LEU A 17 -0.51 14.92 -10.37
C LEU A 17 -0.96 13.47 -10.48
N SER A 18 -0.17 12.64 -11.15
CA SER A 18 -0.22 11.19 -11.01
C SER A 18 0.22 10.82 -9.59
N GLY A 19 -0.65 11.10 -8.62
CA GLY A 19 -0.55 10.52 -7.30
C GLY A 19 -0.82 9.03 -7.45
N VAL A 20 0.18 8.20 -7.14
CA VAL A 20 -0.04 6.76 -6.98
C VAL A 20 -1.12 6.61 -5.91
N GLN A 21 -2.31 6.22 -6.32
CA GLN A 21 -3.40 5.91 -5.39
C GLN A 21 -3.02 4.60 -4.72
N ALA A 22 -2.38 4.68 -3.54
CA ALA A 22 -2.18 3.50 -2.72
C ALA A 22 -3.55 3.00 -2.26
N TYR A 23 -3.94 1.82 -2.71
CA TYR A 23 -5.10 1.16 -2.15
C TYR A 23 -4.84 0.87 -0.67
N SER A 24 -5.86 1.08 0.16
CA SER A 24 -5.71 0.99 1.61
C SER A 24 -6.84 0.16 2.22
N ASN A 25 -6.62 -0.28 3.46
CA ASN A 25 -7.58 -0.91 4.33
C ASN A 25 -8.13 -2.28 3.86
N PHE A 26 -7.27 -3.15 3.33
CA PHE A 26 -7.67 -4.53 2.97
C PHE A 26 -8.26 -5.31 4.15
N GLY A 27 -7.79 -5.06 5.38
CA GLY A 27 -8.24 -5.75 6.59
C GLY A 27 -9.72 -5.59 6.89
N ALA A 28 -10.40 -4.58 6.32
CA ALA A 28 -11.84 -4.42 6.45
C ALA A 28 -12.65 -5.50 5.71
N THR A 29 -12.06 -6.16 4.71
CA THR A 29 -12.77 -7.10 3.81
C THR A 29 -11.99 -8.39 3.55
N CYS A 30 -10.85 -8.56 4.20
CA CYS A 30 -10.00 -9.73 4.11
C CYS A 30 -9.77 -10.35 5.48
N GLN A 31 -9.57 -11.67 5.51
CA GLN A 31 -9.42 -12.45 6.73
C GLN A 31 -8.42 -13.59 6.57
N GLY A 32 -7.88 -14.06 7.71
CA GLY A 32 -6.96 -15.21 7.73
C GLY A 32 -5.63 -14.94 7.03
N SER A 33 -5.08 -13.73 7.18
CA SER A 33 -3.84 -13.32 6.53
C SER A 33 -2.64 -14.10 7.07
N VAL A 34 -1.82 -14.63 6.17
CA VAL A 34 -0.59 -15.37 6.47
C VAL A 34 0.53 -14.86 5.56
N LEU A 35 1.74 -14.77 6.10
CA LEU A 35 2.92 -14.37 5.35
C LEU A 35 3.79 -15.58 5.02
N LYS A 36 4.19 -15.73 3.75
CA LYS A 36 5.18 -16.72 3.29
C LYS A 36 6.27 -16.00 2.49
N GLY A 37 7.45 -15.85 3.09
CA GLY A 37 8.49 -14.98 2.52
C GLY A 37 8.00 -13.53 2.48
N SER A 38 7.97 -12.91 1.30
CA SER A 38 7.37 -11.59 1.06
C SER A 38 5.92 -11.67 0.58
N THR A 39 5.38 -12.86 0.33
CA THR A 39 4.03 -13.03 -0.20
C THR A 39 3.00 -13.06 0.92
N LEU A 40 2.09 -12.08 0.90
CA LEU A 40 0.88 -12.05 1.69
C LEU A 40 -0.17 -12.94 1.03
N GLN A 41 -0.60 -13.98 1.74
CA GLN A 41 -1.80 -14.75 1.41
C GLN A 41 -2.94 -14.28 2.31
N SER A 42 -4.12 -14.01 1.75
CA SER A 42 -5.32 -13.69 2.53
C SER A 42 -6.59 -14.21 1.86
N THR A 43 -7.72 -14.20 2.56
CA THR A 43 -9.03 -14.53 1.99
C THR A 43 -9.88 -13.27 1.94
N CYS A 44 -10.17 -12.76 0.75
CA CYS A 44 -10.78 -11.44 0.55
C CYS A 44 -12.15 -11.52 -0.10
N ARG A 45 -13.03 -10.59 0.28
CA ARG A 45 -14.39 -10.46 -0.26
C ARG A 45 -14.39 -9.73 -1.60
N ASN A 46 -15.05 -10.26 -2.61
CA ASN A 46 -15.30 -9.58 -3.89
C ASN A 46 -16.58 -8.73 -3.84
N ARG A 47 -16.91 -8.01 -4.92
CA ARG A 47 -18.11 -7.15 -5.04
C ARG A 47 -19.42 -7.94 -4.98
N ALA A 48 -19.41 -9.20 -5.41
CA ALA A 48 -20.54 -10.13 -5.27
C ALA A 48 -20.72 -10.63 -3.82
N GLY A 49 -19.77 -10.31 -2.94
CA GLY A 49 -19.79 -10.68 -1.54
C GLY A 49 -19.19 -12.04 -1.21
N THR A 50 -18.63 -12.73 -2.21
CA THR A 50 -17.95 -14.03 -2.08
C THR A 50 -16.52 -13.86 -1.61
N TYR A 51 -16.04 -14.79 -0.79
CA TYR A 51 -14.66 -14.81 -0.32
C TYR A 51 -13.80 -15.77 -1.14
N GLY A 52 -12.59 -15.34 -1.51
CA GLY A 52 -11.60 -16.15 -2.21
C GLY A 52 -10.19 -15.93 -1.70
N THR A 53 -9.34 -16.94 -1.79
CA THR A 53 -7.92 -16.83 -1.44
C THR A 53 -7.15 -16.07 -2.51
N VAL A 54 -6.37 -15.09 -2.07
CA VAL A 54 -5.64 -14.15 -2.92
C VAL A 54 -4.22 -13.96 -2.40
N TYR A 55 -3.34 -13.48 -3.26
CA TYR A 55 -1.92 -13.35 -2.99
C TYR A 55 -1.41 -11.98 -3.45
N LEU A 56 -0.46 -11.43 -2.71
CA LEU A 56 0.26 -10.20 -3.08
C LEU A 56 1.71 -10.30 -2.60
N ASP A 57 2.67 -10.06 -3.50
CA ASP A 57 4.06 -9.90 -3.10
C ASP A 57 4.26 -8.51 -2.49
N LEU A 58 4.48 -8.43 -1.18
CA LEU A 58 4.66 -7.16 -0.47
C LEU A 58 5.90 -6.39 -0.91
N ASN A 59 6.83 -6.98 -1.67
CA ASN A 59 7.90 -6.23 -2.31
C ASN A 59 7.38 -5.17 -3.30
N SER A 60 6.16 -5.32 -3.83
CA SER A 60 5.54 -4.31 -4.68
C SER A 60 4.97 -3.12 -3.90
N CYS A 61 4.80 -3.24 -2.57
CA CYS A 61 4.07 -2.26 -1.76
C CYS A 61 4.88 -1.68 -0.59
N VAL A 62 5.91 -2.38 -0.13
CA VAL A 62 6.64 -2.07 1.10
C VAL A 62 8.11 -1.84 0.80
N VAL A 63 8.66 -0.77 1.36
CA VAL A 63 10.08 -0.43 1.36
C VAL A 63 10.65 -0.53 2.77
N ASN A 64 11.94 -0.81 2.84
CA ASN A 64 12.73 -0.58 4.03
C ASN A 64 13.64 0.64 3.79
N THR A 65 13.45 1.71 4.57
CA THR A 65 14.28 2.91 4.52
C THR A 65 15.02 3.03 5.83
N ASN A 66 16.32 2.75 5.82
CA ASN A 66 17.19 2.84 7.00
C ASN A 66 16.68 2.03 8.22
N GLY A 67 16.14 0.83 8.00
CA GLY A 67 15.61 -0.04 9.05
C GLY A 67 14.14 0.20 9.42
N PHE A 68 13.46 1.15 8.75
CA PHE A 68 12.05 1.44 8.97
C PHE A 68 11.20 0.97 7.80
N LEU A 69 10.17 0.17 8.09
CA LEU A 69 9.19 -0.20 7.08
C LEU A 69 8.31 1.01 6.71
N GLY A 70 8.07 1.15 5.42
CA GLY A 70 7.18 2.17 4.86
C GLY A 70 6.44 1.65 3.65
N CYS A 71 5.40 2.38 3.25
CA CYS A 71 4.65 2.11 2.04
C CYS A 71 5.32 2.79 0.84
N GLN A 72 5.69 2.02 -0.16
CA GLN A 72 6.26 2.52 -1.41
C GLN A 72 6.10 1.47 -2.51
N SER A 73 5.67 1.93 -3.69
CA SER A 73 5.62 1.06 -4.87
C SER A 73 7.01 0.50 -5.18
N ASN A 74 7.09 -0.81 -5.45
CA ASN A 74 8.32 -1.53 -5.74
C ASN A 74 9.43 -1.34 -4.69
N GLY A 75 9.03 -1.20 -3.42
CA GLY A 75 9.96 -0.93 -2.32
C GLY A 75 10.93 -2.06 -1.98
N ARG A 76 10.62 -3.32 -2.36
CA ARG A 76 11.50 -4.49 -2.20
C ARG A 76 12.07 -4.68 -0.79
N TYR A 77 11.29 -4.37 0.24
CA TYR A 77 11.75 -4.45 1.63
C TYR A 77 12.40 -5.79 2.01
N PHE A 78 11.91 -6.90 1.45
CA PHE A 78 12.35 -8.25 1.79
C PHE A 78 13.81 -8.52 1.38
N GLN A 79 14.42 -7.68 0.54
CA GLN A 79 15.84 -7.76 0.22
C GLN A 79 16.76 -7.38 1.40
N SER A 80 16.24 -6.59 2.34
CA SER A 80 17.02 -6.06 3.47
C SER A 80 16.36 -6.34 4.83
N CYS A 81 15.22 -7.01 4.85
CA CYS A 81 14.52 -7.41 6.06
C CYS A 81 14.43 -8.93 6.18
N ASN A 82 14.43 -9.42 7.41
CA ASN A 82 14.34 -10.83 7.76
C ASN A 82 13.44 -11.03 8.99
N ASN A 83 13.16 -12.30 9.31
CA ASN A 83 12.31 -12.69 10.44
C ASN A 83 10.95 -11.97 10.44
N CYS A 84 10.36 -11.84 9.26
CA CYS A 84 9.10 -11.16 9.07
C CYS A 84 7.91 -12.05 9.47
N GLY A 85 6.91 -11.45 10.09
CA GLY A 85 5.64 -12.09 10.41
C GLY A 85 4.49 -11.09 10.28
N ILE A 86 3.26 -11.62 10.18
CA ILE A 86 2.05 -10.82 10.15
C ILE A 86 1.14 -11.20 11.32
N SER A 87 0.52 -10.20 11.94
CA SER A 87 -0.55 -10.38 12.91
C SER A 87 -1.67 -9.40 12.58
N GLY A 88 -2.83 -9.93 12.18
CA GLY A 88 -3.92 -9.12 11.62
C GLY A 88 -3.47 -8.43 10.33
N THR A 89 -3.36 -7.10 10.37
CA THR A 89 -2.88 -6.27 9.25
C THR A 89 -1.47 -5.74 9.47
N THR A 90 -0.86 -6.01 10.63
CA THR A 90 0.46 -5.49 10.99
C THR A 90 1.56 -6.44 10.53
N LEU A 91 2.39 -5.97 9.60
CA LEU A 91 3.66 -6.60 9.24
C LEU A 91 4.71 -6.19 10.29
N ARG A 92 5.44 -7.16 10.83
CA ARG A 92 6.59 -6.92 11.71
C ARG A 92 7.81 -7.64 11.15
N CYS A 93 8.96 -6.98 11.12
CA CYS A 93 10.21 -7.50 10.58
C CYS A 93 11.42 -6.97 11.35
N LEU A 94 12.56 -7.62 11.14
CA LEU A 94 13.89 -7.08 11.48
C LEU A 94 14.55 -6.56 10.21
N CYS A 95 14.95 -5.29 10.16
CA CYS A 95 15.37 -4.63 8.90
C CYS A 95 16.73 -3.92 8.97
N ASN A 96 17.63 -4.26 8.03
CA ASN A 96 18.97 -3.69 7.90
C ASN A 96 18.95 -2.21 7.43
N PRO A 97 19.94 -1.37 7.79
CA PRO A 97 21.25 -1.68 8.41
C PRO A 97 21.26 -1.94 9.93
N GLY A 98 20.13 -2.22 10.58
CA GLY A 98 20.13 -2.77 11.94
C GLY A 98 19.35 -4.08 12.07
N PRO A 99 19.36 -4.73 13.24
CA PRO A 99 18.27 -5.60 13.65
C PRO A 99 17.11 -4.73 14.17
N HIS A 100 16.67 -3.73 13.40
CA HIS A 100 15.57 -2.85 13.81
C HIS A 100 14.27 -3.63 13.78
N ASP A 101 13.70 -3.86 14.95
CA ASP A 101 12.32 -4.32 15.08
C ASP A 101 11.38 -3.20 14.65
N THR A 102 10.78 -3.37 13.49
CA THR A 102 9.92 -2.38 12.86
C THR A 102 8.61 -3.03 12.46
N SER A 103 7.54 -2.24 12.52
CA SER A 103 6.21 -2.67 12.13
C SER A 103 5.53 -1.66 11.23
N LEU A 104 4.67 -2.18 10.37
CA LEU A 104 3.86 -1.40 9.43
C LEU A 104 2.46 -1.99 9.41
N ASP A 105 1.45 -1.16 9.66
CA ASP A 105 0.07 -1.53 9.35
C ASP A 105 -0.12 -1.50 7.83
N LEU A 106 -0.29 -2.68 7.23
CA LEU A 106 -0.49 -2.85 5.80
C LEU A 106 -1.80 -2.22 5.33
N ASN A 107 -2.77 -1.93 6.21
CA ASN A 107 -3.93 -1.14 5.82
C ASN A 107 -3.55 0.25 5.28
N ARG A 108 -2.33 0.73 5.50
CA ARG A 108 -1.88 2.02 4.96
C ARG A 108 -1.58 2.00 3.45
N CYS A 109 -1.34 0.83 2.86
CA CYS A 109 -0.99 0.71 1.45
C CYS A 109 -1.34 -0.61 0.79
N VAL A 110 -2.09 -1.48 1.46
CA VAL A 110 -2.69 -2.65 0.86
C VAL A 110 -4.21 -2.50 0.97
N GLY A 111 -4.89 -2.62 -0.15
CA GLY A 111 -6.34 -2.67 -0.25
C GLY A 111 -6.82 -3.94 -0.94
N ASN A 112 -8.14 -4.09 -0.98
CA ASN A 112 -8.82 -5.16 -1.67
C ASN A 112 -9.70 -4.57 -2.78
N GLN A 113 -9.35 -4.86 -4.03
CA GLN A 113 -10.11 -4.46 -5.21
C GLN A 113 -10.81 -5.69 -5.80
N ASP A 114 -12.12 -5.81 -5.52
CA ASP A 114 -12.97 -6.89 -6.05
C ASP A 114 -12.44 -8.32 -5.82
N GLY A 115 -11.89 -8.57 -4.62
CA GLY A 115 -11.28 -9.85 -4.30
C GLY A 115 -9.89 -10.02 -4.93
N GLN A 116 -9.14 -8.92 -5.06
CA GLN A 116 -7.72 -8.92 -5.42
C GLN A 116 -6.97 -7.98 -4.49
N LEU A 117 -5.85 -8.43 -3.94
CA LEU A 117 -4.99 -7.58 -3.12
C LEU A 117 -4.15 -6.67 -4.03
N VAL A 118 -4.11 -5.40 -3.67
CA VAL A 118 -3.42 -4.35 -4.42
C VAL A 118 -2.72 -3.40 -3.46
N CYS A 119 -1.61 -2.81 -3.89
CA CYS A 119 -1.17 -1.48 -3.48
C CYS A 119 -1.59 -0.51 -4.59
#